data_AF-A0A821DKE9-F1
#
_entry.id   AF-A0A821DKE9-F1
#
_cell.length_a   1.000
_cell.length_b   1.000
_cell.length_c   1.000
_cell.angle_alpha   90.00
_cell.angle_beta   90.00
_cell.angle_gamma   90.00
#
_symmetry.space_group_name_H-M   'P 1'
#
loop_
_entity.id
_entity.type
_entity.pdbx_description
1 polymer ?
#
loop_
_entity_poly.entity_id
_entity_poly.type
_entity_poly.pdbx_seq_one_letter_code
_entity_poly.pdbx_strand_id
1 'polypeptide(L)'
;MLLDRGFTNDMKSLSIDCSFCQWHGVFNNYQEHLNQSHSNLRCDYDHEQFNSINKFNEYKVSQCQQRIVNCILKNFGCNGPIIRTKMKDHYLTEQHQHAVLNAVHQQSSQLNNRQTDIDSTEVTNAGDCDADTAEPEEVTERLRILVRDTETLTSDEQRLSHELLPTLAEELSKVKLSVEESSPFLEGVQHNQDLLNQDLSSLQEKNQ
;
A
#
# COMPACT_ATOMS: atom_id res chain seq x y z
N MET A 1 27.24 -28.27 4.58
CA MET A 1 28.10 -27.22 4.00
C MET A 1 29.24 -26.94 4.95
N LEU A 2 30.48 -27.29 4.58
CA LEU A 2 31.67 -26.94 5.35
C LEU A 2 32.06 -25.51 4.94
N LEU A 3 31.81 -24.54 5.82
CA LEU A 3 32.35 -23.19 5.67
C LEU A 3 33.88 -23.27 5.64
N ASP A 4 34.49 -22.74 4.58
CA ASP A 4 35.93 -22.78 4.37
C ASP A 4 36.67 -22.08 5.51
N ARG A 5 37.62 -22.78 6.14
CA ARG A 5 38.39 -22.26 7.28
C ARG A 5 39.29 -21.09 6.86
N GLY A 6 39.66 -20.98 5.58
CA GLY A 6 40.38 -19.82 5.05
C GLY A 6 39.53 -18.53 5.14
N PHE A 7 38.29 -18.61 4.66
CA PHE A 7 37.36 -17.47 4.62
C PHE A 7 37.07 -16.87 6.00
N THR A 8 36.97 -17.72 7.03
CA THR A 8 36.69 -17.27 8.41
C THR A 8 37.90 -16.66 9.11
N ASN A 9 39.12 -17.00 8.71
CA ASN A 9 40.34 -16.40 9.26
C ASN A 9 40.62 -15.03 8.63
N ASP A 10 40.38 -14.88 7.32
CA ASP A 10 40.56 -13.60 6.62
C ASP A 10 39.53 -12.55 7.08
N MET A 11 38.31 -12.97 7.42
CA MET A 11 37.28 -12.09 7.98
C MET A 11 37.68 -11.48 9.33
N LYS A 12 38.48 -12.18 10.15
CA LYS A 12 38.81 -11.74 11.51
C LYS A 12 39.80 -10.58 11.54
N SER A 13 40.65 -10.45 10.52
CA SER A 13 41.65 -9.38 10.40
C SER A 13 41.14 -8.16 9.65
N LEU A 14 39.92 -8.20 9.12
CA LEU A 14 39.31 -7.05 8.44
C LEU A 14 39.19 -5.86 9.39
N SER A 15 39.62 -4.69 8.91
CA SER A 15 39.45 -3.43 9.61
C SER A 15 37.97 -3.06 9.67
N ILE A 16 37.51 -2.60 10.84
CA ILE A 16 36.15 -2.17 11.08
C ILE A 16 36.13 -0.92 11.97
N ASP A 17 35.26 0.02 11.59
CA ASP A 17 34.97 1.21 12.38
C ASP A 17 33.74 0.97 13.27
N CYS A 18 33.81 1.44 14.51
CA CYS A 18 32.65 1.40 15.39
C CYS A 18 31.58 2.39 14.94
N SER A 19 30.34 1.93 14.80
CA SER A 19 29.22 2.80 14.42
C SER A 19 28.76 3.76 15.54
N PHE A 20 29.30 3.62 16.75
CA PHE A 20 28.87 4.36 17.94
C PHE A 20 29.94 5.32 18.49
N CYS A 21 31.20 5.18 18.08
CA CYS A 21 32.30 6.02 18.55
C CYS A 21 33.47 6.03 17.56
N GLN A 22 34.53 6.78 17.86
CA GLN A 22 35.72 6.91 16.98
C GLN A 22 36.69 5.72 17.06
N TRP A 23 36.26 4.58 17.62
CA TRP A 23 37.12 3.40 17.70
C TRP A 23 37.30 2.76 16.32
N HIS A 24 38.55 2.43 16.00
CA HIS A 24 38.98 1.72 14.80
C HIS A 24 39.79 0.49 15.23
N GLY A 25 39.51 -0.67 14.64
CA GLY A 25 40.24 -1.89 14.94
C GLY A 25 39.92 -3.01 13.97
N VAL A 26 40.12 -4.26 14.40
CA VAL A 26 39.85 -5.45 13.60
C VAL A 26 38.60 -6.17 14.08
N PHE A 27 37.91 -6.85 13.17
CA PHE A 27 36.66 -7.56 13.43
C PHE A 27 36.74 -8.50 14.65
N ASN A 28 37.87 -9.19 14.84
CA ASN A 28 38.10 -10.09 15.96
C ASN A 28 37.93 -9.42 17.34
N ASN A 29 38.28 -8.14 17.46
CA ASN A 29 38.26 -7.40 18.73
C ASN A 29 37.01 -6.50 18.84
N TYR A 30 36.19 -6.44 17.79
CA TYR A 30 35.04 -5.54 17.73
C TYR A 30 33.97 -5.89 18.77
N GLN A 31 33.69 -7.18 18.96
CA GLN A 31 32.70 -7.62 19.96
C GLN A 31 33.13 -7.28 21.38
N GLU A 32 34.43 -7.42 21.69
CA GLU A 32 34.99 -7.06 22.99
C GLU A 32 34.89 -5.55 23.24
N HIS A 33 35.26 -4.74 22.23
CA HIS A 33 35.08 -3.30 22.27
C HIS A 33 33.61 -2.90 22.52
N LEU A 34 32.67 -3.51 21.79
CA LEU A 34 31.23 -3.26 21.97
C LEU A 34 30.77 -3.55 23.40
N ASN A 35 31.22 -4.66 23.99
CA ASN A 35 30.84 -5.03 25.35
C ASN A 35 31.46 -4.11 26.42
N GLN A 36 32.70 -3.65 26.23
CA GLN A 36 33.42 -2.83 27.22
C GLN A 36 33.05 -1.35 27.15
N SER A 37 32.90 -0.81 25.94
CA SER A 37 32.74 0.64 25.72
C SER A 37 31.28 1.08 25.58
N HIS A 38 30.36 0.15 25.28
CA HIS A 38 28.95 0.44 25.02
C HIS A 38 28.02 -0.35 25.95
N SER A 39 28.32 -0.30 27.25
CA SER A 39 27.58 -1.01 28.31
C SER A 39 26.33 -0.28 28.80
N ASN A 40 25.96 0.85 28.20
CA ASN A 40 24.73 1.61 28.53
C ASN A 40 24.10 2.14 27.24
N LEU A 41 23.56 1.22 26.44
CA LEU A 41 22.85 1.58 25.22
C LEU A 41 21.41 1.94 25.57
N ARG A 42 20.91 3.00 24.97
CA ARG A 42 19.53 3.44 25.14
C ARG A 42 18.82 3.39 23.80
N CYS A 43 17.61 2.86 23.78
CA CYS A 43 16.77 2.95 22.59
C CYS A 43 16.33 4.41 22.39
N ASP A 44 16.52 4.94 21.18
CA ASP A 44 16.16 6.32 20.86
C ASP A 44 14.65 6.57 20.92
N TYR A 45 13.84 5.51 20.84
CA TYR A 45 12.39 5.61 20.68
C TYR A 45 11.60 5.45 21.98
N ASP A 46 11.87 4.39 22.73
CA ASP A 46 11.18 4.05 23.99
C ASP A 46 12.04 4.32 25.22
N HIS A 47 13.28 4.78 25.02
CA HIS A 47 14.22 5.14 26.07
C HIS A 47 14.66 3.99 26.99
N GLU A 48 14.37 2.74 26.63
CA GLU A 48 14.76 1.57 27.40
C GLU A 48 16.30 1.41 27.38
N GLN A 49 16.88 1.08 28.53
CA GLN A 49 18.32 0.99 28.72
C GLN A 49 18.78 -0.47 28.76
N PHE A 50 19.90 -0.74 28.10
CA PHE A 50 20.46 -2.07 27.94
C PHE A 50 21.90 -2.06 28.40
N ASN A 51 22.21 -3.01 29.28
CA ASN A 51 23.55 -3.22 29.82
C ASN A 51 24.46 -4.07 28.90
N SER A 52 23.98 -4.40 27.70
CA SER A 52 24.69 -5.23 26.73
C SER A 52 24.20 -4.93 25.32
N ILE A 53 25.15 -4.81 24.39
CA ILE A 53 24.87 -4.68 22.96
C ILE A 53 24.06 -5.86 22.40
N ASN A 54 24.26 -7.07 22.91
CA ASN A 54 23.53 -8.25 22.44
C ASN A 54 22.05 -8.14 22.79
N LYS A 55 21.75 -7.79 24.05
CA LYS A 55 20.36 -7.53 24.49
C LYS A 55 19.75 -6.35 23.74
N PHE A 56 20.51 -5.28 23.50
CA PHE A 56 20.04 -4.14 22.72
C PHE A 56 19.71 -4.53 21.27
N ASN A 57 20.55 -5.34 20.63
CA ASN A 57 20.33 -5.81 19.27
C ASN A 57 19.13 -6.76 19.20
N GLU A 58 19.02 -7.71 20.12
CA GLU A 58 17.84 -8.59 20.26
C GLU A 58 16.57 -7.77 20.44
N TYR A 59 16.60 -6.76 21.31
CA TYR A 59 15.49 -5.84 21.52
C TYR A 59 15.12 -5.08 20.24
N LYS A 60 16.11 -4.49 19.55
CA LYS A 60 15.91 -3.74 18.30
C LYS A 60 15.28 -4.60 17.20
N VAL A 61 15.58 -5.90 17.18
CA VAL A 61 14.98 -6.85 16.22
C VAL A 61 13.60 -7.31 16.64
N SER A 62 13.41 -7.66 17.92
CA SER A 62 12.21 -8.37 18.37
C SER A 62 11.15 -7.50 19.04
N GLN A 63 11.56 -6.47 19.81
CA GLN A 63 10.71 -5.81 20.81
C GLN A 63 10.53 -4.30 20.61
N CYS A 64 11.48 -3.61 19.95
CA CYS A 64 11.38 -2.18 19.68
C CYS A 64 10.19 -1.87 18.76
N GLN A 65 9.08 -1.44 19.35
CA GLN A 65 7.80 -1.22 18.67
C GLN A 65 7.83 -0.04 17.70
N GLN A 66 8.67 0.96 17.97
CA GLN A 66 8.78 2.16 17.14
C GLN A 66 9.85 2.06 16.05
N ARG A 67 10.43 0.88 15.83
CA ARG A 67 11.43 0.69 14.79
C ARG A 67 10.85 0.96 13.41
N ILE A 68 11.60 1.68 12.59
CA ILE A 68 11.35 1.83 11.16
C ILE A 68 11.76 0.53 10.45
N VAL A 69 10.82 -0.06 9.73
CA VAL A 69 10.99 -1.23 8.88
C VAL A 69 10.65 -0.89 7.44
N ASN A 70 11.26 -1.61 6.50
CA ASN A 70 10.92 -1.51 5.09
C ASN A 70 9.68 -2.37 4.79
N CYS A 71 8.85 -1.91 3.86
CA CYS A 71 7.79 -2.74 3.31
C CYS A 71 8.37 -3.95 2.59
N ILE A 72 7.71 -5.12 2.70
CA ILE A 72 8.06 -6.29 1.88
C ILE A 72 7.88 -6.01 0.38
N LEU A 73 6.98 -5.09 0.04
CA LEU A 73 6.70 -4.66 -1.33
C LEU A 73 7.54 -3.45 -1.79
N LYS A 74 8.67 -3.16 -1.12
CA LYS A 74 9.55 -2.04 -1.48
C LYS A 74 9.97 -2.09 -2.95
N ASN A 75 10.32 -3.27 -3.45
CA ASN A 75 10.75 -3.47 -4.83
C ASN A 75 9.62 -3.28 -5.86
N PHE A 76 8.36 -3.18 -5.42
CA PHE A 76 7.18 -2.98 -6.25
C PHE A 76 6.60 -1.56 -6.11
N GLY A 77 7.35 -0.64 -5.49
CA GLY A 77 6.98 0.78 -5.37
C GLY A 77 6.57 1.24 -3.97
N CYS A 78 6.53 0.33 -2.98
CA CYS A 78 6.17 0.67 -1.61
C CYS A 78 7.39 1.15 -0.80
N ASN A 79 7.87 2.36 -1.10
CA ASN A 79 9.14 2.88 -0.59
C ASN A 79 9.05 3.63 0.76
N GLY A 80 7.84 3.77 1.32
CA GLY A 80 7.66 4.51 2.57
C GLY A 80 8.36 3.83 3.77
N PRO A 81 9.09 4.58 4.62
CA PRO A 81 9.55 4.06 5.90
C PRO A 81 8.34 3.80 6.82
N ILE A 82 8.25 2.60 7.40
CA ILE A 82 7.08 2.19 8.19
C ILE A 82 7.48 2.00 9.65
N ILE A 83 6.79 2.67 10.56
CA ILE A 83 6.90 2.37 11.98
C ILE A 83 6.19 1.03 12.22
N ARG A 84 6.87 0.06 12.85
CA ARG A 84 6.35 -1.30 13.03
C ARG A 84 4.95 -1.36 13.67
N THR A 85 4.63 -0.48 14.63
CA THR A 85 3.28 -0.39 15.21
C THR A 85 2.20 0.08 14.23
N LYS A 86 2.57 0.84 13.21
CA LYS A 86 1.69 1.35 12.15
C LYS A 86 1.67 0.46 10.90
N MET A 87 2.24 -0.75 10.97
CA MET A 87 2.28 -1.67 9.82
C MET A 87 0.88 -2.06 9.34
N LYS A 88 -0.08 -2.20 10.26
CA LYS A 88 -1.47 -2.49 9.92
C LYS A 88 -2.11 -1.37 9.10
N ASP A 89 -1.91 -0.12 9.52
CA ASP A 89 -2.45 1.05 8.81
C ASP A 89 -1.76 1.22 7.45
N HIS A 90 -0.45 0.92 7.40
CA HIS A 90 0.31 0.95 6.16
C HIS A 90 -0.28 0.04 5.07
N TYR A 91 -0.77 -1.17 5.42
CA TYR A 91 -1.39 -2.08 4.45
C TYR A 91 -2.66 -1.53 3.80
N LEU A 92 -3.30 -0.53 4.41
CA LEU A 92 -4.51 0.11 3.89
C LEU A 92 -4.20 1.35 3.04
N THR A 93 -2.93 1.74 2.90
CA THR A 93 -2.56 2.89 2.09
C THR A 93 -2.64 2.58 0.59
N GLU A 94 -3.05 3.56 -0.21
CA GLU A 94 -3.09 3.45 -1.68
C GLU A 94 -1.74 3.05 -2.26
N GLN A 95 -0.64 3.58 -1.69
CA GLN A 95 0.71 3.21 -2.11
C GLN A 95 0.98 1.71 -1.92
N HIS A 96 0.56 1.13 -0.80
CA HIS A 96 0.73 -0.30 -0.56
C HIS A 96 -0.14 -1.13 -1.50
N GLN A 97 -1.41 -0.73 -1.69
CA GLN A 97 -2.33 -1.39 -2.61
C GLN A 97 -1.79 -1.39 -4.05
N HIS A 98 -1.29 -0.25 -4.53
CA HIS A 98 -0.70 -0.16 -5.86
C HIS A 98 0.56 -1.06 -6.01
N ALA A 99 1.38 -1.15 -4.96
CA ALA A 99 2.52 -2.05 -4.96
C ALA A 99 2.13 -3.54 -4.96
N VAL A 100 1.01 -3.91 -4.32
CA VAL A 100 0.42 -5.27 -4.42
C VAL A 100 0.04 -5.56 -5.86
N LEU A 101 -0.67 -4.62 -6.52
CA LEU A 101 -1.09 -4.79 -7.91
C LEU A 101 0.11 -4.95 -8.84
N ASN A 102 1.14 -4.13 -8.68
CA ASN A 102 2.36 -4.22 -9.46
C ASN A 102 3.06 -5.59 -9.27
N ALA A 103 3.12 -6.09 -8.03
CA ALA A 103 3.67 -7.41 -7.75
C ALA A 103 2.89 -8.52 -8.44
N VAL A 104 1.56 -8.44 -8.40
CA VAL A 104 0.65 -9.39 -9.05
C VAL A 104 0.79 -9.34 -10.58
N HIS A 105 0.83 -8.16 -11.19
CA HIS A 105 1.02 -8.02 -12.64
C HIS A 105 2.38 -8.56 -13.11
N GLN A 106 3.45 -8.30 -12.35
CA GLN A 106 4.77 -8.84 -12.67
C GLN A 106 4.79 -10.36 -12.59
N GLN A 107 4.15 -10.94 -11.57
CA GLN A 107 4.07 -12.40 -11.42
C GLN A 107 3.20 -13.03 -12.53
N SER A 108 2.09 -12.39 -12.91
CA SER A 108 1.24 -12.84 -14.02
C SER A 108 2.01 -12.85 -15.36
N SER A 109 2.79 -11.80 -15.63
CA SER A 109 3.64 -11.72 -16.82
C SER A 109 4.71 -12.82 -16.85
N GLN A 110 5.29 -13.16 -15.70
CA GLN A 110 6.24 -14.27 -15.60
C GLN A 110 5.58 -15.64 -15.82
N LEU A 111 4.34 -15.83 -15.36
CA LEU A 111 3.59 -17.07 -15.58
C LEU A 111 3.19 -17.23 -17.06
N ASN A 112 2.74 -16.16 -17.72
CA ASN A 112 2.39 -16.21 -19.14
C ASN A 112 3.62 -16.48 -20.02
N ASN A 113 4.77 -15.90 -19.71
CA ASN A 113 6.02 -16.17 -20.45
C ASN A 113 6.56 -17.59 -20.21
N ARG A 114 6.29 -18.20 -19.05
CA ARG A 114 6.64 -19.60 -18.79
C ARG A 114 5.75 -20.58 -19.54
N GLN A 115 4.50 -20.22 -19.80
CA GLN A 115 3.59 -21.04 -20.60
C GLN A 115 4.05 -21.14 -22.07
N THR A 116 4.67 -20.08 -22.62
CA THR A 116 5.18 -20.06 -24.00
C THR A 116 6.48 -20.86 -24.21
N ASP A 117 7.25 -21.14 -23.16
CA ASP A 117 8.50 -21.92 -23.26
C ASP A 117 8.29 -23.44 -23.10
N ILE A 118 7.14 -23.86 -22.56
CA ILE A 118 6.82 -25.29 -22.35
C ILE A 118 6.34 -25.97 -23.65
N ASP A 119 5.84 -25.20 -24.63
CA ASP A 119 5.36 -25.75 -25.92
C ASP A 119 6.48 -25.97 -26.97
N SER A 120 7.76 -25.77 -26.61
CA SER A 120 8.89 -25.95 -27.55
C SER A 120 10.07 -26.76 -27.01
N THR A 121 9.92 -27.45 -25.88
CA THR A 121 10.99 -28.31 -25.37
C THR A 121 10.58 -29.78 -25.43
N GLU A 122 11.06 -30.48 -26.47
CA GLU A 122 11.07 -31.94 -26.53
C GLU A 122 11.66 -32.50 -25.23
N VAL A 123 10.82 -33.23 -24.49
CA VAL A 123 11.16 -33.91 -23.25
C VAL A 123 12.17 -35.01 -23.54
N THR A 124 13.37 -34.88 -23.00
CA THR A 124 14.25 -36.02 -22.71
C THR A 124 14.50 -36.14 -21.21
N ASN A 125 13.86 -37.16 -20.65
CA ASN A 125 14.22 -37.99 -19.49
C ASN A 125 14.28 -37.41 -18.07
N ALA A 126 13.39 -38.03 -17.27
CA ALA A 126 13.65 -38.78 -16.02
C ALA A 126 14.08 -38.00 -14.76
N GLY A 127 13.21 -38.06 -13.75
CA GLY A 127 13.51 -37.63 -12.38
C GLY A 127 12.29 -37.72 -11.48
N ASP A 128 11.99 -38.95 -11.04
CA ASP A 128 11.02 -39.31 -10.01
C ASP A 128 11.26 -38.54 -8.69
N CYS A 129 10.24 -37.82 -8.22
CA CYS A 129 10.07 -37.45 -6.82
C CYS A 129 8.61 -37.01 -6.57
N ASP A 130 7.80 -38.00 -6.16
CA ASP A 130 6.53 -37.81 -5.46
C ASP A 130 6.72 -36.89 -4.25
N ALA A 131 6.20 -35.67 -4.35
CA ALA A 131 5.92 -34.80 -3.21
C ALA A 131 4.69 -33.95 -3.56
N ASP A 132 3.53 -34.32 -2.98
CA ASP A 132 2.28 -33.55 -2.89
C ASP A 132 2.25 -32.21 -3.66
N THR A 133 1.99 -32.25 -4.96
CA THR A 133 1.99 -31.08 -5.86
C THR A 133 0.60 -30.50 -6.14
N ALA A 134 -0.40 -30.72 -5.28
CA ALA A 134 -1.76 -30.22 -5.53
C ALA A 134 -2.00 -28.75 -5.11
N GLU A 135 -1.23 -28.20 -4.15
CA GLU A 135 -1.43 -26.81 -3.68
C GLU A 135 -0.95 -25.68 -4.62
N PRO A 136 0.16 -25.79 -5.39
CA PRO A 136 0.64 -24.65 -6.19
C PRO A 136 -0.29 -24.28 -7.33
N GLU A 137 -1.06 -25.24 -7.85
CA GLU A 137 -1.99 -25.03 -8.97
C GLU A 137 -3.25 -24.29 -8.51
N GLU A 138 -3.79 -24.64 -7.33
CA GLU A 138 -4.93 -23.94 -6.72
C GLU A 138 -4.60 -22.49 -6.37
N VAL A 139 -3.42 -22.26 -5.78
CA VAL A 139 -2.94 -20.90 -5.45
C VAL A 139 -2.78 -20.08 -6.74
N THR A 140 -2.25 -20.69 -7.80
CA THR A 140 -2.08 -20.04 -9.11
C THR A 140 -3.44 -19.67 -9.72
N GLU A 141 -4.44 -20.54 -9.65
CA GLU A 141 -5.76 -20.26 -10.20
C GLU A 141 -6.48 -19.16 -9.40
N ARG A 142 -6.41 -19.19 -8.06
CA ARG A 142 -6.94 -18.11 -7.22
C ARG A 142 -6.28 -16.76 -7.51
N LEU A 143 -4.98 -16.74 -7.75
CA LEU A 143 -4.25 -15.55 -8.20
C LEU A 143 -4.75 -15.04 -9.56
N ARG A 144 -4.96 -15.93 -10.54
CA ARG A 144 -5.51 -15.55 -11.85
C ARG A 144 -6.91 -14.97 -11.78
N ILE A 145 -7.76 -15.50 -10.88
CA ILE A 145 -9.10 -14.95 -10.65
C ILE A 145 -8.99 -13.55 -10.05
N LEU A 146 -8.18 -13.37 -9.01
CA LEU A 146 -7.95 -12.05 -8.39
C LEU A 146 -7.39 -11.01 -9.38
N VAL A 147 -6.49 -11.42 -10.27
CA VAL A 147 -5.96 -10.54 -11.34
C VAL A 147 -7.10 -10.08 -12.24
N ARG A 148 -7.90 -11.01 -12.76
CA ARG A 148 -9.03 -10.71 -13.65
C ARG A 148 -10.07 -9.81 -12.98
N ASP A 149 -10.40 -10.08 -11.73
CA ASP A 149 -11.35 -9.28 -10.97
C ASP A 149 -10.81 -7.85 -10.76
N THR A 150 -9.51 -7.72 -10.49
CA THR A 150 -8.89 -6.40 -10.32
C THR A 150 -8.80 -5.61 -11.63
N GLU A 151 -8.46 -6.25 -12.73
CA GLU A 151 -8.48 -5.63 -14.06
C GLU A 151 -9.89 -5.17 -14.43
N THR A 152 -10.91 -5.98 -14.12
CA THR A 152 -12.32 -5.63 -14.33
C THR A 152 -12.72 -4.42 -13.48
N LEU A 153 -12.39 -4.41 -12.19
CA LEU A 153 -12.65 -3.29 -11.30
C LEU A 153 -11.96 -2.00 -11.76
N THR A 154 -10.71 -2.10 -12.23
CA THR A 154 -9.96 -0.96 -12.76
C THR A 154 -10.61 -0.41 -14.03
N SER A 155 -11.05 -1.29 -14.93
CA SER A 155 -11.81 -0.90 -16.12
C SER A 155 -13.14 -0.24 -15.77
N ASP A 156 -13.84 -0.76 -14.76
CA ASP A 156 -15.11 -0.19 -14.30
C ASP A 156 -14.92 1.18 -13.65
N GLU A 157 -13.85 1.38 -12.86
CA GLU A 157 -13.48 2.69 -12.30
C GLU A 157 -13.18 3.70 -13.41
N GLN A 158 -12.42 3.31 -14.43
CA GLN A 158 -12.17 4.16 -15.60
C GLN A 158 -13.46 4.50 -16.34
N ARG A 159 -14.36 3.54 -16.54
CA ARG A 159 -15.66 3.79 -17.18
C ARG A 159 -16.54 4.72 -16.34
N LEU A 160 -16.58 4.52 -15.03
CA LEU A 160 -17.32 5.39 -14.10
C LEU A 160 -16.81 6.82 -14.11
N SER A 161 -15.49 7.00 -14.12
CA SER A 161 -14.83 8.30 -14.10
C SER A 161 -14.89 9.04 -15.45
N HIS A 162 -14.78 8.33 -16.57
CA HIS A 162 -14.76 8.95 -17.90
C HIS A 162 -16.13 9.08 -18.57
N GLU A 163 -17.06 8.17 -18.33
CA GLU A 163 -18.34 8.15 -19.05
C GLU A 163 -19.50 8.61 -18.15
N LEU A 164 -19.61 8.06 -16.95
CA LEU A 164 -20.80 8.26 -16.11
C LEU A 164 -20.78 9.59 -15.35
N LEU A 165 -19.66 9.93 -14.70
CA LEU A 165 -19.57 11.18 -13.94
C LEU A 165 -19.71 12.44 -14.80
N PRO A 166 -19.05 12.56 -15.98
CA PRO A 166 -19.22 13.73 -16.85
C PRO A 166 -20.63 13.85 -17.40
N THR A 167 -21.24 12.73 -17.81
CA THR A 167 -22.63 12.70 -18.30
C THR A 167 -23.60 13.14 -17.22
N LEU A 168 -23.44 12.65 -15.98
CA LEU A 168 -24.28 13.03 -14.86
C LEU A 168 -24.13 14.51 -14.52
N ALA A 169 -22.91 15.06 -14.59
CA ALA A 169 -22.65 16.47 -14.40
C ALA A 169 -23.30 17.34 -15.49
N GLU A 170 -23.29 16.89 -16.74
CA GLU A 170 -23.96 17.57 -17.85
C GLU A 170 -25.48 17.58 -17.68
N GLU A 171 -26.08 16.44 -17.36
CA GLU A 171 -27.53 16.33 -17.12
C GLU A 171 -27.97 17.17 -15.92
N LEU A 172 -27.18 17.20 -14.84
CA LEU A 172 -27.45 18.04 -13.68
C LEU A 172 -27.35 19.53 -14.02
N SER A 173 -26.42 19.92 -14.91
CA SER A 173 -26.33 21.28 -15.44
C SER A 173 -27.56 21.66 -16.28
N LYS A 174 -28.07 20.75 -17.12
CA LYS A 174 -29.30 20.96 -17.91
C LYS A 174 -30.53 21.15 -17.01
N VAL A 175 -30.66 20.31 -15.99
CA VAL A 175 -31.76 20.42 -15.01
C VAL A 175 -31.66 21.74 -14.26
N LYS A 176 -30.46 22.15 -13.83
CA LYS A 176 -30.25 23.42 -13.13
C LYS A 176 -30.66 24.61 -13.98
N LEU A 177 -30.26 24.65 -15.25
CA LEU A 177 -30.69 25.67 -16.22
C LEU A 177 -32.21 25.71 -16.38
N SER A 178 -32.86 24.56 -16.53
CA SER A 178 -34.32 24.48 -16.63
C SER A 178 -35.04 25.03 -15.37
N VAL A 179 -34.47 24.81 -14.18
CA VAL A 179 -34.99 25.39 -12.93
C VAL A 179 -34.78 26.91 -12.89
N GLU A 180 -33.61 27.40 -13.30
CA GLU A 180 -33.32 28.84 -13.35
C GLU A 180 -34.22 29.57 -14.36
N GLU A 181 -34.53 28.95 -15.50
CA GLU A 181 -35.43 29.53 -16.52
C GLU A 181 -36.91 29.51 -16.10
N SER A 182 -37.33 28.52 -15.31
CA SER A 182 -38.73 28.38 -14.84
C SER A 182 -39.02 29.16 -13.55
N SER A 183 -38.00 29.53 -12.77
CA SER A 183 -38.14 30.29 -11.53
C SER A 183 -38.80 31.67 -11.72
N PRO A 184 -38.41 32.52 -12.69
CA PRO A 184 -39.04 33.82 -12.91
C PRO A 184 -40.51 33.72 -13.30
N PHE A 185 -40.89 32.65 -14.01
CA PHE A 185 -42.28 32.39 -14.36
C PHE A 185 -43.11 32.11 -13.11
N LEU A 186 -42.60 31.29 -12.18
CA LEU A 186 -43.27 30.98 -10.92
C LEU A 186 -43.39 32.22 -10.01
N GLU A 187 -42.36 33.07 -9.96
CA GLU A 187 -42.44 34.36 -9.25
C GLU A 187 -43.52 35.27 -9.84
N GLY A 188 -43.64 35.32 -11.16
CA GLY A 188 -44.71 36.07 -11.84
C GLY A 188 -46.11 35.54 -11.52
N VAL A 189 -46.28 34.21 -11.44
CA VAL A 189 -47.55 33.59 -11.03
C VAL A 189 -47.89 33.93 -9.59
N GLN A 190 -46.91 33.86 -8.67
CA GLN A 190 -47.08 34.23 -7.27
C GLN A 190 -47.52 35.70 -7.13
N HIS A 191 -46.84 36.61 -7.83
CA HIS A 191 -47.19 38.03 -7.81
C HIS A 191 -48.63 38.30 -8.30
N ASN A 192 -49.05 37.64 -9.37
CA ASN A 192 -50.42 37.74 -9.86
C ASN A 192 -51.45 37.19 -8.86
N GLN A 193 -51.10 36.11 -8.16
CA GLN A 193 -51.95 35.54 -7.13
C GLN A 193 -52.10 36.48 -5.92
N ASP A 194 -51.03 37.16 -5.53
CA ASP A 194 -51.04 38.16 -4.46
C ASP A 194 -51.89 39.40 -4.83
N LEU A 195 -51.77 39.90 -6.06
CA LEU A 195 -52.61 40.98 -6.60
C LEU A 195 -54.09 40.61 -6.57
N LEU A 196 -54.44 39.42 -7.06
CA LEU A 196 -55.82 38.94 -7.06
C LEU A 196 -56.38 38.81 -5.63
N ASN A 197 -55.58 38.33 -4.69
CA ASN A 197 -55.98 38.24 -3.28
C ASN A 197 -56.20 39.63 -2.67
N GLN A 198 -55.33 40.59 -2.98
CA GLN A 198 -55.46 41.98 -2.51
C GLN A 198 -56.74 42.64 -3.05
N ASP A 199 -57.05 42.44 -4.34
CA ASP A 199 -58.27 42.94 -4.96
C ASP A 199 -59.53 42.29 -4.36
N LEU A 200 -59.50 40.97 -4.11
CA LEU A 200 -60.58 40.25 -3.45
C LEU A 200 -60.84 40.76 -2.03
N SER A 201 -59.80 40.96 -1.22
CA SER A 201 -59.93 41.52 0.13
C SER A 201 -60.50 42.94 0.09
N SER A 202 -60.04 43.78 -0.84
CA SER A 202 -60.54 45.15 -1.03
C SER A 202 -62.03 45.19 -1.44
N LEU A 203 -62.46 44.24 -2.26
CA LEU A 203 -63.87 44.07 -2.67
C LEU A 203 -64.76 43.57 -1.53
N GLN A 204 -64.24 42.69 -0.68
CA GLN A 204 -64.96 42.22 0.51
C GLN A 204 -65.18 43.35 1.52
N GLU A 205 -64.16 44.18 1.77
CA GLU A 205 -64.29 45.34 2.67
C GLU A 205 -65.29 46.38 2.15
N LYS A 206 -65.34 46.63 0.84
CA LYS A 206 -66.29 47.61 0.25
C LYS A 206 -67.75 47.15 0.25
N ASN A 207 -68.00 45.85 0.41
CA ASN A 207 -69.36 45.29 0.44
C ASN A 207 -69.87 45.00 1.87
N GLN A 208 -69.11 45.36 2.91
CA GLN A 208 -69.55 45.41 4.31
C GLN A 208 -70.01 46.82 4.67
#